data_AF-A0A3B8SMT6-F1
#
_entry.id   AF-A0A3B8SMT6-F1
#
_cell.length_a   1.000
_cell.length_b   1.000
_cell.length_c   1.000
_cell.angle_alpha   90.00
_cell.angle_beta   90.00
_cell.angle_gamma   90.00
#
_symmetry.space_group_name_H-M   'P 1'
#
loop_
_entity.id
_entity.type
_entity.pdbx_description
1 polymer ?
#
loop_
_entity_poly.entity_id
_entity_poly.type
_entity_poly.pdbx_seq_one_letter_code
_entity_poly.pdbx_strand_id
1 'polypeptide(L)'
;MKHLVRRKNNMKLSQTGMGNVKLNNIDEMYPGQSILLQTGQLVQYGAGLFGYNTVPLLVRRNIEKIITDTLNKYGCVEVSLPTLQPDAIWKNSGRYDHYVDEGTMLITNTNKGTFCLAPTGEEAILEFAKEKLKSYKNLSVTYYQIGEKFRNEIRTRGYLLRGKSFPMLDAYSFDADEKSMEISYENARKAFLEIFEKIGLPVIPIVADNGTMGGKKSEEFMLISEQGEDKILYDEQTGMGLNTEILEREDYKQYLEEEYGITDISNFKEIRTMELGHIFQLGTRYSEMMNG
;
A
#
# COMPACT_ATOMS: atom_id res chain seq x y z
N MET A 1 -13.70 -6.47 34.82
CA MET A 1 -14.26 -7.55 33.95
C MET A 1 -13.75 -7.27 32.53
N LYS A 2 -13.01 -8.10 31.82
CA LYS A 2 -12.91 -9.57 31.79
C LYS A 2 -11.45 -9.97 31.54
N HIS A 3 -11.06 -11.10 32.11
CA HIS A 3 -9.81 -11.80 31.82
C HIS A 3 -9.50 -11.80 30.32
N LEU A 4 -8.31 -11.31 29.96
CA LEU A 4 -7.68 -11.64 28.69
C LEU A 4 -7.42 -13.15 28.73
N VAL A 5 -8.38 -13.94 28.24
CA VAL A 5 -8.20 -15.38 28.06
C VAL A 5 -7.02 -15.52 27.11
N ARG A 6 -5.85 -15.85 27.66
CA ARG A 6 -4.69 -16.31 26.88
C ARG A 6 -5.23 -17.48 26.05
N ARG A 7 -5.54 -17.24 24.77
CA ARG A 7 -5.94 -18.31 23.85
C ARG A 7 -4.78 -19.29 23.85
N LYS A 8 -4.98 -20.45 24.49
CA LYS A 8 -4.02 -21.55 24.43
C LYS A 8 -3.93 -21.93 22.96
N ASN A 9 -2.83 -21.57 22.30
CA ASN A 9 -2.61 -21.96 20.93
C ASN A 9 -2.30 -23.47 20.95
N ASN A 10 -3.32 -24.30 20.77
CA ASN A 10 -3.21 -25.76 20.83
C ASN A 10 -2.56 -26.36 19.57
N MET A 11 -1.97 -25.52 18.72
CA MET A 11 -1.33 -25.91 17.49
C MET A 11 -0.08 -26.73 17.79
N LYS A 12 -0.04 -27.96 17.27
CA LYS A 12 1.15 -28.81 17.36
C LYS A 12 2.06 -28.51 16.17
N LEU A 13 3.35 -28.28 16.43
CA LEU A 13 4.35 -28.06 15.38
C LEU A 13 4.34 -29.18 14.33
N SER A 14 4.17 -30.43 14.75
CA SER A 14 4.09 -31.58 13.84
C SER A 14 2.93 -31.52 12.84
N GLN A 15 1.86 -30.76 13.13
CA GLN A 15 0.71 -30.60 12.23
C GLN A 15 0.90 -29.45 11.22
N THR A 16 1.89 -28.60 11.40
CA THR A 16 2.19 -27.52 10.45
C THR A 16 3.04 -28.02 9.28
N GLY A 17 3.47 -29.28 9.30
CA GLY A 17 4.44 -29.82 8.33
C GLY A 17 5.86 -29.29 8.53
N MET A 18 6.14 -28.52 9.59
CA MET A 18 7.49 -28.10 9.93
C MET A 18 8.26 -29.28 10.53
N GLY A 19 9.27 -29.75 9.80
CA GLY A 19 10.22 -30.77 10.25
C GLY A 19 11.61 -30.19 10.53
N ASN A 20 12.56 -31.07 10.82
CA ASN A 20 13.97 -30.68 10.87
C ASN A 20 14.45 -30.37 9.46
N VAL A 21 14.68 -29.09 9.18
CA VAL A 21 15.17 -28.61 7.89
C VAL A 21 16.62 -28.16 8.05
N LYS A 22 17.51 -28.70 7.21
CA LYS A 22 18.86 -28.14 7.06
C LYS A 22 18.81 -27.03 6.02
N LEU A 23 19.09 -25.80 6.43
CA LEU A 23 19.17 -24.66 5.53
C LEU A 23 20.45 -24.76 4.69
N ASN A 24 20.34 -24.59 3.37
CA ASN A 24 21.47 -24.60 2.45
C ASN A 24 21.33 -23.46 1.44
N ASN A 25 22.44 -22.83 1.05
CA ASN A 25 22.46 -21.77 0.01
C ASN A 25 21.38 -20.70 0.22
N ILE A 26 21.34 -20.11 1.43
CA ILE A 26 20.41 -19.01 1.74
C ILE A 26 20.72 -17.85 0.78
N ASP A 27 19.66 -17.29 0.20
CA ASP A 27 19.75 -16.09 -0.63
C ASP A 27 20.24 -14.91 0.24
N GLU A 28 21.44 -14.41 -0.03
CA GLU A 28 22.05 -13.32 0.76
C GLU A 28 21.26 -12.02 0.66
N MET A 29 20.60 -11.78 -0.48
CA MET A 29 19.80 -10.58 -0.70
C MET A 29 18.43 -10.68 0.01
N TYR A 30 17.83 -11.87 0.08
CA TYR A 30 16.52 -12.07 0.67
C TYR A 30 16.49 -13.27 1.65
N PRO A 31 17.26 -13.18 2.76
CA PRO A 31 17.49 -14.34 3.63
C PRO A 31 16.21 -14.80 4.34
N GLY A 32 15.35 -13.87 4.75
CA GLY A 32 14.09 -14.20 5.44
C GLY A 32 13.16 -15.05 4.55
N GLN A 33 12.99 -14.64 3.30
CA GLN A 33 12.12 -15.30 2.33
C GLN A 33 12.72 -16.65 1.89
N SER A 34 14.04 -16.71 1.72
CA SER A 34 14.75 -17.97 1.44
C SER A 34 14.58 -18.98 2.58
N ILE A 35 14.70 -18.54 3.83
CA ILE A 35 14.45 -19.39 5.01
C ILE A 35 12.99 -19.84 5.05
N LEU A 36 12.03 -18.93 4.81
CA LEU A 36 10.61 -19.28 4.83
C LEU A 36 10.26 -20.31 3.74
N LEU A 37 10.87 -20.26 2.56
CA LEU A 37 10.70 -21.28 1.53
C LEU A 37 11.31 -22.62 1.96
N GLN A 38 12.57 -22.62 2.40
CA GLN A 38 13.26 -23.87 2.78
C GLN A 38 12.59 -24.58 3.97
N THR A 39 12.01 -23.81 4.89
CA THR A 39 11.28 -24.33 6.05
C THR A 39 9.82 -24.71 5.77
N GLY A 40 9.36 -24.60 4.52
CA GLY A 40 7.97 -24.88 4.13
C GLY A 40 6.96 -23.91 4.75
N GLN A 41 7.41 -22.72 5.15
CA GLN A 41 6.53 -21.63 5.57
C GLN A 41 5.95 -20.84 4.40
N LEU A 42 6.65 -20.85 3.26
CA LEU A 42 6.16 -20.41 1.97
C LEU A 42 6.21 -21.57 0.98
N VAL A 43 5.19 -21.66 0.13
CA VAL A 43 5.15 -22.61 -0.99
C VAL A 43 4.82 -21.82 -2.25
N GLN A 44 5.66 -21.88 -3.27
CA GLN A 44 5.43 -21.14 -4.51
C GLN A 44 4.50 -21.93 -5.45
N TYR A 45 3.41 -21.32 -5.88
CA TYR A 45 2.44 -21.88 -6.84
C TYR A 45 2.68 -21.39 -8.28
N GLY A 46 3.43 -20.29 -8.42
CA GLY A 46 3.79 -19.65 -9.68
C GLY A 46 4.62 -18.40 -9.43
N ALA A 47 5.05 -17.70 -10.49
CA ALA A 47 5.76 -16.43 -10.36
C ALA A 47 4.91 -15.43 -9.56
N GLY A 48 5.42 -14.98 -8.40
CA GLY A 48 4.75 -14.03 -7.51
C GLY A 48 3.50 -14.56 -6.80
N LEU A 49 3.28 -15.88 -6.75
CA LEU A 49 2.14 -16.51 -6.10
C LEU A 49 2.61 -17.50 -5.03
N PHE A 50 2.27 -17.22 -3.77
CA PHE A 50 2.74 -17.98 -2.62
C PHE A 50 1.58 -18.45 -1.73
N GLY A 51 1.66 -19.70 -1.28
CA GLY A 51 0.91 -20.20 -0.14
C GLY A 51 1.68 -19.95 1.16
N TYR A 52 0.96 -19.59 2.22
CA TYR A 52 1.52 -19.23 3.52
C TYR A 52 1.17 -20.26 4.58
N ASN A 53 2.15 -20.67 5.36
CA ASN A 53 1.96 -21.49 6.56
C ASN A 53 1.82 -20.60 7.82
N THR A 54 1.79 -21.21 9.01
CA THR A 54 1.36 -20.52 10.23
C THR A 54 2.26 -19.36 10.66
N VAL A 55 3.59 -19.45 10.53
CA VAL A 55 4.51 -18.41 11.03
C VAL A 55 4.27 -17.06 10.34
N PRO A 56 4.32 -16.95 9.00
CA PRO A 56 4.05 -15.69 8.33
C PRO A 56 2.62 -15.20 8.55
N LEU A 57 1.63 -16.10 8.70
CA LEU A 57 0.25 -15.70 9.01
C LEU A 57 0.09 -15.13 10.43
N LEU A 58 0.86 -15.61 11.41
CA LEU A 58 0.86 -15.04 12.76
C LEU A 58 1.52 -13.65 12.77
N VAL A 59 2.62 -13.48 12.04
CA VAL A 59 3.28 -12.17 11.87
C VAL A 59 2.35 -11.19 11.18
N ARG A 60 1.74 -11.58 10.05
CA ARG A 60 0.76 -10.78 9.32
C ARG A 60 -0.37 -10.29 10.24
N ARG A 61 -0.99 -11.18 11.02
CA ARG A 61 -2.06 -10.80 11.97
C ARG A 61 -1.62 -9.81 13.05
N ASN A 62 -0.37 -9.90 13.51
CA ASN A 62 0.16 -8.93 14.47
C ASN A 62 0.35 -7.56 13.82
N ILE A 63 0.85 -7.51 12.59
CA ILE A 63 1.00 -6.28 11.81
C ILE A 63 -0.38 -5.67 11.51
N GLU A 64 -1.32 -6.46 11.00
CA GLU A 64 -2.71 -6.05 10.75
C GLU A 64 -3.34 -5.47 12.02
N LYS A 65 -3.12 -6.10 13.18
CA LYS A 65 -3.60 -5.58 14.46
C LYS A 65 -3.01 -4.20 14.79
N ILE A 66 -1.71 -3.99 14.59
CA ILE A 66 -1.08 -2.69 14.82
C ILE A 66 -1.69 -1.62 13.91
N ILE A 67 -1.90 -1.96 12.63
CA ILE A 67 -2.53 -1.10 11.63
C ILE A 67 -3.95 -0.74 12.06
N THR A 68 -4.81 -1.73 12.30
CA THR A 68 -6.21 -1.55 12.68
C THR A 68 -6.35 -0.77 13.99
N ASP A 69 -5.59 -1.11 15.03
CA ASP A 69 -5.64 -0.40 16.31
C ASP A 69 -5.21 1.08 16.15
N THR A 70 -4.25 1.35 15.25
CA THR A 70 -3.77 2.71 14.99
C THR A 70 -4.78 3.50 14.16
N LEU A 71 -5.27 2.99 13.04
CA LEU A 71 -6.25 3.70 12.19
C LEU A 71 -7.56 3.98 12.93
N ASN A 72 -8.02 3.05 13.77
CA ASN A 72 -9.19 3.26 14.63
C ASN A 72 -8.96 4.38 15.66
N LYS A 73 -7.74 4.52 16.20
CA LYS A 73 -7.37 5.65 17.07
C LYS A 73 -7.45 6.99 16.32
N TYR A 74 -7.14 7.01 15.02
CA TYR A 74 -7.29 8.19 14.15
C TYR A 74 -8.73 8.39 13.64
N GLY A 75 -9.70 7.59 14.10
CA GLY A 75 -11.11 7.73 13.71
C GLY A 75 -11.44 7.20 12.31
N CYS A 76 -10.56 6.41 11.70
CA CYS A 76 -10.85 5.76 10.43
C CYS A 76 -11.83 4.60 10.62
N VAL A 77 -12.63 4.31 9.59
CA VAL A 77 -13.67 3.29 9.61
C VAL A 77 -13.26 2.10 8.74
N GLU A 78 -13.17 0.92 9.35
CA GLU A 78 -12.86 -0.32 8.61
C GLU A 78 -14.04 -0.76 7.74
N VAL A 79 -13.74 -1.08 6.48
CA VAL A 79 -14.68 -1.64 5.50
C VAL A 79 -14.05 -2.84 4.81
N SER A 80 -14.87 -3.57 4.03
CA SER A 80 -14.38 -4.65 3.17
C SER A 80 -15.10 -4.56 1.84
N LEU A 81 -14.34 -4.25 0.79
CA LEU A 81 -14.83 -4.12 -0.58
C LEU A 81 -14.51 -5.39 -1.38
N PRO A 82 -15.32 -5.75 -2.38
CA PRO A 82 -15.06 -6.93 -3.19
C PRO A 82 -13.79 -6.75 -4.03
N THR A 83 -12.91 -7.76 -4.01
CA THR A 83 -11.73 -7.79 -4.89
C THR A 83 -12.08 -8.11 -6.34
N LEU A 84 -13.13 -8.91 -6.56
CA LEU A 84 -13.70 -9.13 -7.89
C LEU A 84 -14.69 -8.01 -8.19
N GLN A 85 -14.38 -7.17 -9.16
CA GLN A 85 -15.15 -5.96 -9.47
C GLN A 85 -15.68 -6.03 -10.90
N PRO A 86 -16.88 -5.49 -11.19
CA PRO A 86 -17.35 -5.36 -12.55
C PRO A 86 -16.50 -4.33 -13.31
N ASP A 87 -16.22 -4.57 -14.58
CA ASP A 87 -15.49 -3.63 -15.42
C ASP A 87 -16.15 -2.24 -15.53
N ALA A 88 -17.48 -2.19 -15.38
CA ALA A 88 -18.27 -0.97 -15.46
C ALA A 88 -17.76 0.17 -14.55
N ILE A 89 -17.36 -0.12 -13.30
CA ILE A 89 -16.90 0.96 -12.39
C ILE A 89 -15.54 1.54 -12.82
N TRP A 90 -14.68 0.71 -13.41
CA TRP A 90 -13.39 1.11 -13.96
C TRP A 90 -13.52 1.87 -15.29
N LYS A 91 -14.51 1.49 -16.10
CA LYS A 91 -14.86 2.23 -17.32
C LYS A 91 -15.42 3.61 -16.98
N ASN A 92 -16.27 3.68 -15.95
CA ASN A 92 -16.83 4.95 -15.47
C ASN A 92 -15.73 5.89 -14.94
N SER A 93 -14.68 5.37 -14.31
CA SER A 93 -13.53 6.18 -13.90
C SER A 93 -12.55 6.49 -15.04
N GLY A 94 -12.77 5.98 -16.25
CA GLY A 94 -11.86 6.13 -17.38
C GLY A 94 -10.51 5.43 -17.23
N ARG A 95 -10.28 4.67 -16.14
CA ARG A 95 -8.99 4.00 -15.86
C ARG A 95 -8.91 2.58 -16.43
N TYR A 96 -10.03 2.01 -16.87
CA TYR A 96 -10.07 0.63 -17.39
C TYR A 96 -9.06 0.40 -18.51
N ASP A 97 -9.12 1.15 -19.60
CA ASP A 97 -8.26 0.91 -20.78
C ASP A 97 -6.78 1.06 -20.42
N HIS A 98 -6.42 2.08 -19.62
CA HIS A 98 -5.06 2.29 -19.15
C HIS A 98 -4.49 1.07 -18.41
N TYR A 99 -5.21 0.54 -17.42
CA TYR A 99 -4.77 -0.64 -16.66
C TYR A 99 -4.71 -1.93 -17.49
N VAL A 100 -5.56 -2.03 -18.52
CA VAL A 100 -5.59 -3.16 -19.43
C VAL A 100 -4.43 -3.09 -20.43
N ASP A 101 -4.16 -1.92 -20.99
CA ASP A 101 -3.09 -1.67 -21.95
C ASP A 101 -1.70 -1.82 -21.30
N GLU A 102 -1.54 -1.35 -20.06
CA GLU A 102 -0.35 -1.61 -19.25
C GLU A 102 -0.21 -3.10 -18.87
N GLY A 103 -1.27 -3.89 -19.00
CA GLY A 103 -1.30 -5.31 -18.69
C GLY A 103 -1.31 -5.62 -17.20
N THR A 104 -1.51 -4.63 -16.32
CA THR A 104 -1.53 -4.77 -14.86
C THR A 104 -2.81 -5.44 -14.36
N MET A 105 -3.95 -5.19 -15.01
CA MET A 105 -5.25 -5.71 -14.56
C MET A 105 -5.51 -7.14 -15.07
N LEU A 106 -5.89 -8.02 -14.15
CA LEU A 106 -6.35 -9.37 -14.49
C LEU A 106 -7.85 -9.34 -14.81
N ILE A 107 -8.20 -9.68 -16.04
CA ILE A 107 -9.58 -9.64 -16.55
C ILE A 107 -10.12 -11.06 -16.68
N THR A 108 -11.40 -11.24 -16.31
CA THR A 108 -12.16 -12.46 -16.59
C THR A 108 -13.43 -12.13 -17.37
N ASN A 109 -13.58 -12.78 -18.51
CA ASN A 109 -14.75 -12.64 -19.37
C ASN A 109 -15.65 -13.86 -19.20
N THR A 110 -16.92 -13.61 -18.87
CA THR A 110 -17.92 -14.66 -18.67
C THR A 110 -19.16 -14.37 -19.50
N ASN A 111 -20.07 -15.34 -19.62
CA ASN A 111 -21.39 -15.13 -20.21
C ASN A 111 -22.32 -14.24 -19.36
N LYS A 112 -21.87 -13.82 -18.16
CA LYS A 112 -22.61 -12.96 -17.22
C LYS A 112 -22.01 -11.56 -17.07
N GLY A 113 -20.97 -11.25 -17.83
CA GLY A 113 -20.28 -9.96 -17.79
C GLY A 113 -18.76 -10.09 -17.74
N THR A 114 -18.12 -8.94 -17.79
CA THR A 114 -16.67 -8.79 -17.64
C THR A 114 -16.36 -8.31 -16.23
N PHE A 115 -15.41 -8.97 -15.60
CA PHE A 115 -14.94 -8.62 -14.26
C PHE A 115 -13.43 -8.50 -14.28
N CYS A 116 -12.90 -7.79 -13.29
CA CYS A 116 -11.48 -7.67 -13.04
C CYS A 116 -11.17 -7.98 -11.58
N LEU A 117 -9.95 -8.46 -11.33
CA LEU A 117 -9.38 -8.47 -10.00
C LEU A 117 -8.74 -7.12 -9.73
N ALA A 118 -9.14 -6.50 -8.62
CA ALA A 118 -8.79 -5.14 -8.29
C ALA A 118 -7.28 -4.97 -7.98
N PRO A 119 -6.54 -4.14 -8.75
CA PRO A 119 -5.16 -3.77 -8.41
C PRO A 119 -5.07 -2.69 -7.31
N THR A 120 -6.18 -1.98 -7.09
CA THR A 120 -6.39 -0.91 -6.11
C THR A 120 -7.91 -0.73 -5.85
N GLY A 121 -8.34 0.21 -5.01
CA GLY A 121 -9.71 0.32 -4.49
C GLY A 121 -10.45 1.63 -4.76
N GLU A 122 -9.91 2.62 -5.49
CA GLU A 122 -10.53 3.97 -5.62
C GLU A 122 -11.96 3.93 -6.18
N GLU A 123 -12.21 3.15 -7.23
CA GLU A 123 -13.52 3.06 -7.87
C GLU A 123 -14.56 2.43 -6.93
N ALA A 124 -14.17 1.32 -6.28
CA ALA A 124 -15.05 0.58 -5.40
C ALA A 124 -15.38 1.36 -4.13
N ILE A 125 -14.41 2.09 -3.56
CA ILE A 125 -14.68 2.91 -2.38
C ILE A 125 -15.56 4.11 -2.72
N LEU A 126 -15.42 4.70 -3.91
CA LEU A 126 -16.28 5.80 -4.31
C LEU A 126 -17.73 5.34 -4.50
N GLU A 127 -17.97 4.19 -5.14
CA GLU A 127 -19.30 3.60 -5.24
C GLU A 127 -19.89 3.28 -3.85
N PHE A 128 -19.07 2.78 -2.93
CA PHE A 128 -19.48 2.57 -1.53
C PHE A 128 -19.82 3.89 -0.83
N ALA A 129 -18.97 4.91 -0.99
CA ALA A 129 -19.12 6.22 -0.36
C ALA A 129 -20.36 6.94 -0.88
N LYS A 130 -20.66 6.89 -2.19
CA LYS A 130 -21.89 7.44 -2.77
C LYS A 130 -23.13 6.93 -2.06
N GLU A 131 -23.17 5.66 -1.66
CA GLU A 131 -24.31 5.07 -0.95
C GLU A 131 -24.40 5.49 0.52
N LYS A 132 -23.28 5.88 1.15
CA LYS A 132 -23.22 6.23 2.58
C LYS A 132 -23.22 7.72 2.86
N LEU A 133 -22.59 8.52 2.01
CA LEU A 133 -22.34 9.94 2.22
C LEU A 133 -23.35 10.78 1.45
N LYS A 134 -24.57 10.88 2.00
CA LYS A 134 -25.67 11.66 1.39
C LYS A 134 -25.76 13.09 1.93
N SER A 135 -24.90 13.48 2.87
CA SER A 135 -24.88 14.81 3.48
C SER A 135 -23.47 15.21 3.89
N TYR A 136 -23.13 16.50 3.74
CA TYR A 136 -21.88 17.07 4.24
C TYR A 136 -21.65 16.84 5.75
N LYS A 137 -22.72 16.60 6.52
CA LYS A 137 -22.64 16.27 7.95
C LYS A 137 -22.00 14.91 8.24
N ASN A 138 -21.84 14.08 7.21
CA ASN A 138 -21.12 12.82 7.30
C ASN A 138 -19.62 12.97 7.00
N LEU A 139 -19.16 14.18 6.66
CA LEU A 139 -17.77 14.50 6.36
C LEU A 139 -17.14 15.29 7.54
N SER A 140 -15.82 15.20 7.76
CA SER A 140 -14.87 14.31 7.07
C SER A 140 -14.93 12.87 7.57
N VAL A 141 -14.60 11.92 6.70
CA VAL A 141 -14.50 10.49 7.04
C VAL A 141 -13.41 9.80 6.24
N THR A 142 -12.69 8.89 6.88
CA THR A 142 -11.70 8.02 6.22
C THR A 142 -12.14 6.58 6.33
N TYR A 143 -12.35 5.91 5.20
CA TYR A 143 -12.58 4.47 5.15
C TYR A 143 -11.28 3.75 4.84
N TYR A 144 -11.05 2.58 5.42
CA TYR A 144 -9.90 1.75 5.07
C TYR A 144 -10.26 0.27 5.03
N GLN A 145 -9.46 -0.51 4.32
CA GLN A 145 -9.54 -1.96 4.33
C GLN A 145 -8.13 -2.57 4.34
N ILE A 146 -8.01 -3.80 4.83
CA ILE A 146 -6.83 -4.63 4.64
C ILE A 146 -7.26 -5.86 3.86
N GLY A 147 -6.79 -6.01 2.63
CA GLY A 147 -7.26 -7.07 1.74
C GLY A 147 -6.25 -7.42 0.65
N GLU A 148 -6.46 -8.58 0.02
CA GLU A 148 -5.65 -8.99 -1.13
C GLU A 148 -5.93 -8.08 -2.33
N LYS A 149 -4.85 -7.70 -3.02
CA LYS A 149 -4.83 -7.01 -4.30
C LYS A 149 -4.12 -7.89 -5.31
N PHE A 150 -4.47 -7.71 -6.58
CA PHE A 150 -3.89 -8.47 -7.67
C PHE A 150 -3.33 -7.54 -8.72
N ARG A 151 -2.06 -7.73 -9.07
CA ARG A 151 -1.40 -7.03 -10.16
C ARG A 151 -0.70 -8.07 -11.03
N ASN A 152 -0.91 -8.02 -12.33
CA ASN A 152 -0.29 -8.95 -13.26
C ASN A 152 1.18 -8.57 -13.52
N GLU A 153 1.98 -8.59 -12.47
CA GLU A 153 3.38 -8.23 -12.48
C GLU A 153 4.18 -9.16 -13.40
N ILE A 154 4.83 -8.61 -14.42
CA ILE A 154 5.62 -9.35 -15.41
C ILE A 154 6.95 -9.80 -14.77
N ARG A 155 7.50 -9.02 -13.84
CA ARG A 155 8.79 -9.25 -13.19
C ARG A 155 8.64 -9.38 -11.69
N THR A 156 8.28 -10.57 -11.23
CA THR A 156 8.21 -10.86 -9.80
C THR A 156 9.62 -11.01 -9.24
N ARG A 157 9.99 -10.20 -8.23
CA ARG A 157 11.33 -10.15 -7.63
C ARG A 157 11.23 -10.03 -6.10
N GLY A 158 12.28 -10.45 -5.38
CA GLY A 158 12.32 -10.34 -3.92
C GLY A 158 11.26 -11.17 -3.19
N TYR A 159 10.79 -12.25 -3.82
CA TYR A 159 9.77 -13.16 -3.28
C TYR A 159 8.45 -12.44 -2.94
N LEU A 160 8.25 -12.07 -1.67
CA LEU A 160 7.05 -11.41 -1.17
C LEU A 160 7.05 -9.89 -1.41
N LEU A 161 8.20 -9.31 -1.75
CA LEU A 161 8.33 -7.87 -1.98
C LEU A 161 7.62 -7.43 -3.26
N ARG A 162 7.66 -8.26 -4.30
CA ARG A 162 7.03 -7.96 -5.61
C ARG A 162 6.32 -9.19 -6.16
N GLY A 163 5.08 -9.39 -5.70
CA GLY A 163 4.21 -10.51 -6.04
C GLY A 163 3.04 -10.12 -6.96
N LYS A 164 2.30 -11.13 -7.46
CA LYS A 164 1.07 -10.94 -8.23
C LYS A 164 -0.18 -10.86 -7.36
N SER A 165 -0.15 -11.50 -6.18
CA SER A 165 -1.18 -11.43 -5.13
C SER A 165 -0.49 -11.00 -3.86
N PHE A 166 -0.99 -9.96 -3.22
CA PHE A 166 -0.39 -9.43 -2.00
C PHE A 166 -1.44 -8.71 -1.15
N PRO A 167 -1.31 -8.74 0.18
CA PRO A 167 -2.13 -7.94 1.06
C PRO A 167 -1.73 -6.47 0.99
N MET A 168 -2.72 -5.59 1.02
CA MET A 168 -2.52 -4.16 1.07
C MET A 168 -3.49 -3.55 2.07
N LEU A 169 -2.99 -2.58 2.85
CA LEU A 169 -3.81 -1.57 3.49
C LEU A 169 -4.06 -0.46 2.48
N ASP A 170 -5.32 -0.16 2.20
CA ASP A 170 -5.74 0.99 1.40
C ASP A 170 -6.78 1.81 2.18
N ALA A 171 -6.57 3.13 2.22
CA ALA A 171 -7.40 4.07 2.98
C ALA A 171 -7.75 5.30 2.11
N TYR A 172 -8.97 5.78 2.27
CA TYR A 172 -9.58 6.79 1.40
C TYR A 172 -10.37 7.79 2.25
N SER A 173 -9.96 9.06 2.23
CA SER A 173 -10.68 10.14 2.90
C SER A 173 -11.67 10.82 1.96
N PHE A 174 -12.78 11.28 2.54
CA PHE A 174 -13.80 12.07 1.89
C PHE A 174 -14.02 13.32 2.72
N ASP A 175 -13.84 14.47 2.08
CA ASP A 175 -13.74 15.78 2.71
C ASP A 175 -14.61 16.79 1.97
N ALA A 176 -15.15 17.78 2.69
CA ALA A 176 -16.06 18.77 2.11
C ALA A 176 -15.34 19.84 1.29
N ASP A 177 -14.07 20.09 1.61
CA ASP A 177 -13.22 21.11 1.00
C ASP A 177 -11.73 20.74 1.10
N GLU A 178 -10.90 21.49 0.38
CA GLU A 178 -9.45 21.31 0.31
C GLU A 178 -8.78 21.40 1.69
N LYS A 179 -9.22 22.33 2.54
CA LYS A 179 -8.67 22.49 3.90
C LYS A 179 -8.92 21.26 4.77
N SER A 180 -10.10 20.66 4.66
CA SER A 180 -10.45 19.43 5.37
C SER A 180 -9.66 18.23 4.81
N MET A 181 -9.46 18.19 3.49
CA MET A 181 -8.59 17.20 2.84
C MET A 181 -7.13 17.28 3.32
N GLU A 182 -6.58 18.49 3.47
CA GLU A 182 -5.23 18.68 4.02
C GLU A 182 -5.12 18.11 5.45
N ILE A 183 -6.14 18.33 6.28
CA ILE A 183 -6.18 17.76 7.64
C ILE A 183 -6.24 16.22 7.58
N SER A 184 -7.06 15.66 6.70
CA SER A 184 -7.17 14.21 6.49
C SER A 184 -5.86 13.60 5.99
N TYR A 185 -5.15 14.28 5.08
CA TYR A 185 -3.83 13.88 4.59
C TYR A 185 -2.79 13.86 5.72
N GLU A 186 -2.71 14.93 6.52
CA GLU A 186 -1.79 14.99 7.66
C GLU A 186 -2.12 13.95 8.74
N ASN A 187 -3.41 13.62 8.94
CA ASN A 187 -3.82 12.54 9.83
C ASN A 187 -3.38 11.16 9.30
N ALA A 188 -3.53 10.92 7.99
CA ALA A 188 -3.05 9.69 7.35
C ALA A 188 -1.53 9.56 7.48
N ARG A 189 -0.80 10.65 7.21
CA ARG A 189 0.65 10.73 7.38
C ARG A 189 1.09 10.37 8.80
N LYS A 190 0.47 10.98 9.82
CA LYS A 190 0.76 10.68 11.23
C LYS A 190 0.42 9.24 11.60
N ALA A 191 -0.70 8.71 11.11
CA ALA A 191 -1.10 7.34 11.35
C ALA A 191 -0.10 6.34 10.76
N PHE A 192 0.37 6.55 9.52
CA PHE A 192 1.36 5.70 8.87
C PHE A 192 2.69 5.73 9.62
N LEU A 193 3.20 6.91 10.00
CA LEU A 193 4.42 7.03 10.79
C LEU A 193 4.30 6.32 12.14
N GLU A 194 3.16 6.45 12.84
CA GLU A 194 2.91 5.73 14.11
C GLU A 194 2.83 4.21 13.90
N ILE A 195 2.28 3.74 12.78
CA ILE A 195 2.26 2.31 12.42
C ILE A 195 3.69 1.80 12.25
N PHE A 196 4.51 2.48 11.44
CA PHE A 196 5.90 2.06 11.21
C PHE A 196 6.74 2.09 12.49
N GLU A 197 6.56 3.11 13.33
CA GLU A 197 7.21 3.22 14.64
C GLU A 197 6.85 2.02 15.53
N LYS A 198 5.57 1.64 15.62
CA LYS A 198 5.11 0.49 16.43
C LYS A 198 5.61 -0.86 15.90
N ILE A 199 5.77 -0.99 14.58
CA ILE A 199 6.36 -2.19 13.96
C ILE A 199 7.88 -2.22 14.22
N GLY A 200 8.51 -1.06 14.43
CA GLY A 200 9.94 -0.91 14.64
C GLY A 200 10.73 -0.76 13.33
N LEU A 201 10.12 -0.18 12.29
CA LEU A 201 10.76 0.07 11.01
C LEU A 201 11.18 1.55 10.89
N PRO A 202 12.46 1.84 10.64
CA PRO A 202 12.94 3.21 10.45
C PRO A 202 12.57 3.72 9.05
N VAL A 203 11.34 4.19 8.92
CA VAL A 203 10.77 4.67 7.67
C VAL A 203 10.89 6.19 7.57
N ILE A 204 11.28 6.67 6.39
CA ILE A 204 11.37 8.08 6.05
C ILE A 204 10.26 8.44 5.06
N PRO A 205 9.41 9.45 5.33
CA PRO A 205 8.54 10.00 4.32
C PRO A 205 9.38 10.84 3.36
N ILE A 206 9.18 10.64 2.07
CA ILE A 206 9.88 11.36 1.01
C ILE A 206 8.87 12.00 0.07
N VAL A 207 9.28 13.08 -0.59
CA VAL A 207 8.48 13.68 -1.66
C VAL A 207 8.40 12.68 -2.80
N ALA A 208 7.21 12.47 -3.34
CA ALA A 208 6.98 11.63 -4.51
C ALA A 208 6.23 12.38 -5.62
N ASP A 209 6.31 11.87 -6.85
CA ASP A 209 5.44 12.35 -7.92
C ASP A 209 4.00 11.86 -7.69
N ASN A 210 3.04 12.57 -8.27
CA ASN A 210 1.63 12.19 -8.17
C ASN A 210 1.26 11.09 -9.20
N GLY A 211 2.13 10.84 -10.18
CA GLY A 211 2.01 9.80 -11.20
C GLY A 211 0.66 9.79 -11.91
N THR A 212 0.20 8.59 -12.27
CA THR A 212 -1.12 8.38 -12.88
C THR A 212 -2.26 8.60 -11.90
N MET A 213 -2.00 8.64 -10.58
CA MET A 213 -2.98 8.91 -9.54
C MET A 213 -3.40 10.39 -9.51
N GLY A 214 -2.49 11.31 -9.88
CA GLY A 214 -2.69 12.76 -9.95
C GLY A 214 -2.84 13.42 -8.58
N GLY A 215 -3.12 14.73 -8.55
CA GLY A 215 -3.21 15.48 -7.30
C GLY A 215 -2.19 16.60 -7.17
N LYS A 216 -2.13 17.20 -5.97
CA LYS A 216 -1.16 18.25 -5.62
C LYS A 216 0.05 17.68 -4.86
N LYS A 217 -0.20 16.96 -3.76
CA LYS A 217 0.83 16.45 -2.85
C LYS A 217 0.85 14.92 -2.81
N SER A 218 2.04 14.34 -2.73
CA SER A 218 2.29 12.90 -2.69
C SER A 218 3.54 12.62 -1.87
N GLU A 219 3.44 11.67 -0.94
CA GLU A 219 4.56 11.22 -0.12
C GLU A 219 4.65 9.68 -0.16
N GLU A 220 5.86 9.19 -0.45
CA GLU A 220 6.21 7.77 -0.32
C GLU A 220 6.89 7.53 1.02
N PHE A 221 6.59 6.40 1.64
CA PHE A 221 7.15 5.97 2.92
C PHE A 221 8.23 4.92 2.66
N MET A 222 9.48 5.36 2.69
CA MET A 222 10.64 4.58 2.27
C MET A 222 11.40 3.99 3.47
N LEU A 223 11.74 2.70 3.39
CA LEU A 223 12.69 2.06 4.29
C LEU A 223 14.08 2.01 3.63
N ILE A 224 15.09 2.58 4.28
CA ILE A 224 16.49 2.47 3.81
C ILE A 224 16.94 1.01 3.88
N SER A 225 17.18 0.41 2.72
CA SER A 225 17.48 -1.00 2.60
C SER A 225 18.16 -1.31 1.27
N GLU A 226 19.26 -2.05 1.33
CA GLU A 226 19.91 -2.57 0.13
C GLU A 226 19.02 -3.58 -0.63
N GLN A 227 17.99 -4.12 0.02
CA GLN A 227 17.04 -5.06 -0.59
C GLN A 227 15.99 -4.38 -1.47
N GLY A 228 15.81 -3.07 -1.31
CA GLY A 228 14.79 -2.31 -2.02
C GLY A 228 15.15 -2.03 -3.48
N GLU A 229 14.14 -1.84 -4.32
CA GLU A 229 14.32 -1.58 -5.76
C GLU A 229 14.43 -0.09 -6.08
N ASP A 230 13.92 0.76 -5.18
CA ASP A 230 13.83 2.20 -5.35
C ASP A 230 15.16 2.88 -5.09
N LYS A 231 15.41 3.92 -5.89
CA LYS A 231 16.53 4.84 -5.71
C LYS A 231 15.95 6.21 -5.45
N ILE A 232 16.36 6.79 -4.33
CA ILE A 232 15.88 8.10 -3.92
C ILE A 232 17.08 9.02 -3.70
N LEU A 233 16.86 10.31 -3.85
CA LEU A 233 17.78 11.32 -3.38
C LEU A 233 17.50 11.59 -1.90
N TYR A 234 18.51 11.53 -1.04
CA TYR A 234 18.37 11.72 0.40
C TYR A 234 19.46 12.62 0.96
N ASP A 235 19.08 13.60 1.78
CA ASP A 235 20.00 14.44 2.53
C ASP A 235 20.00 14.03 4.01
N GLU A 236 21.14 13.47 4.44
CA GLU A 236 21.35 13.02 5.82
C GLU A 236 21.31 14.17 6.85
N GLN A 237 21.61 15.41 6.46
CA GLN A 237 21.66 16.54 7.39
C GLN A 237 20.25 17.05 7.75
N THR A 238 19.37 17.09 6.74
CA THR A 238 18.00 17.57 6.88
C THR A 238 17.00 16.45 7.12
N GLY A 239 17.34 15.21 6.78
CA GLY A 239 16.45 14.04 6.84
C GLY A 239 15.41 14.02 5.71
N MET A 240 15.59 14.84 4.69
CA MET A 240 14.65 14.96 3.56
C MET A 240 15.02 13.98 2.46
N GLY A 241 14.00 13.41 1.81
CA GLY A 241 14.18 12.55 0.64
C GLY A 241 13.25 12.93 -0.50
N LEU A 242 13.66 12.59 -1.71
CA LEU A 242 12.94 12.82 -2.96
C LEU A 242 13.00 11.55 -3.80
N ASN A 243 11.87 11.12 -4.36
CA ASN A 243 11.89 10.16 -5.45
C ASN A 243 12.56 10.83 -6.67
N THR A 244 13.46 10.11 -7.35
CA THR A 244 14.19 10.64 -8.50
C THR A 244 13.27 11.06 -9.66
N GLU A 245 12.09 10.43 -9.78
CA GLU A 245 11.10 10.73 -10.83
C GLU A 245 10.57 12.17 -10.76
N ILE A 246 10.62 12.82 -9.60
CA ILE A 246 10.22 14.24 -9.45
C ILE A 246 11.06 15.15 -10.34
N LEU A 247 12.32 14.80 -10.57
CA LEU A 247 13.24 15.61 -11.38
C LEU A 247 12.87 15.59 -12.87
N GLU A 248 11.98 14.70 -13.29
CA GLU A 248 11.48 14.62 -14.66
C GLU A 248 10.37 15.63 -14.94
N ARG A 249 9.78 16.24 -13.90
CA ARG A 249 8.79 17.30 -14.05
C ARG A 249 9.42 18.56 -14.63
N GLU A 250 8.74 19.21 -15.57
CA GLU A 250 9.21 20.48 -16.14
C GLU A 250 9.33 21.59 -15.07
N ASP A 251 8.44 21.56 -14.06
CA ASP A 251 8.32 22.55 -12.99
C ASP A 251 8.95 22.11 -11.66
N TYR A 252 9.78 21.06 -11.64
CA TYR A 252 10.20 20.40 -10.39
C TYR A 252 10.77 21.37 -9.34
N LYS A 253 11.53 22.40 -9.74
CA LYS A 253 12.10 23.38 -8.80
C LYS A 253 11.03 24.19 -8.10
N GLN A 254 10.05 24.67 -8.86
CA GLN A 254 8.94 25.44 -8.33
C GLN A 254 8.08 24.56 -7.42
N TYR A 255 7.77 23.34 -7.85
CA TYR A 255 7.02 22.36 -7.04
C TYR A 255 7.71 22.05 -5.70
N LEU A 256 9.03 21.77 -5.74
CA LEU A 256 9.81 21.49 -4.54
C LEU A 256 9.86 22.68 -3.57
N GLU A 257 10.00 23.91 -4.09
CA GLU A 257 10.04 25.12 -3.28
C GLU A 257 8.66 25.45 -2.67
N GLU A 258 7.60 25.44 -3.49
CA GLU A 258 6.25 25.86 -3.07
C GLU A 258 5.60 24.85 -2.12
N GLU A 259 5.72 23.54 -2.39
CA GLU A 259 5.01 22.49 -1.65
C GLU A 259 5.83 21.92 -0.49
N TYR A 260 7.17 21.94 -0.59
CA TYR A 260 8.07 21.29 0.38
C TYR A 260 9.18 22.20 0.92
N GLY A 261 9.31 23.44 0.43
CA GLY A 261 10.34 24.38 0.88
C GLY A 261 11.77 23.99 0.51
N ILE A 262 11.96 23.12 -0.49
CA ILE A 262 13.27 22.60 -0.90
C ILE A 262 13.82 23.45 -2.04
N THR A 263 14.83 24.27 -1.73
CA THR A 263 15.45 25.18 -2.71
C THR A 263 16.80 24.70 -3.25
N ASP A 264 17.45 23.77 -2.54
CA ASP A 264 18.76 23.23 -2.91
C ASP A 264 18.80 21.71 -2.68
N ILE A 265 19.17 20.97 -3.72
CA ILE A 265 19.32 19.51 -3.69
C ILE A 265 20.78 19.05 -3.82
N SER A 266 21.74 19.97 -3.76
CA SER A 266 23.17 19.70 -4.00
C SER A 266 23.80 18.71 -2.99
N ASN A 267 23.27 18.65 -1.77
CA ASN A 267 23.73 17.74 -0.72
C ASN A 267 23.04 16.37 -0.73
N PHE A 268 22.01 16.19 -1.57
CA PHE A 268 21.27 14.94 -1.63
C PHE A 268 22.13 13.86 -2.31
N LYS A 269 22.11 12.65 -1.74
CA LYS A 269 22.82 11.49 -2.26
C LYS A 269 21.84 10.41 -2.67
N GLU A 270 22.15 9.72 -3.75
CA GLU A 270 21.39 8.54 -4.15
C GLU A 270 21.58 7.41 -3.12
N ILE A 271 20.49 6.92 -2.56
CA ILE A 271 20.46 5.74 -1.69
C ILE A 271 19.40 4.75 -2.18
N ARG A 272 19.56 3.47 -1.79
CA ARG A 272 18.57 2.43 -2.10
C ARG A 272 17.57 2.28 -0.96
N THR A 273 16.30 2.24 -1.34
CA THR A 273 15.18 2.15 -0.42
C THR A 273 14.14 1.18 -0.93
N MET A 274 13.24 0.80 -0.03
CA MET A 274 12.06 -0.01 -0.31
C MET A 274 10.82 0.80 0.07
N GLU A 275 9.94 1.03 -0.90
CA GLU A 275 8.64 1.63 -0.62
C GLU A 275 7.78 0.70 0.25
N LEU A 276 7.24 1.23 1.35
CA LEU A 276 6.33 0.53 2.26
C LEU A 276 4.91 1.12 2.29
N GLY A 277 4.71 2.27 1.65
CA GLY A 277 3.40 2.91 1.56
C GLY A 277 3.47 4.23 0.80
N HIS A 278 2.31 4.72 0.38
CA HIS A 278 2.16 5.92 -0.43
C HIS A 278 0.87 6.63 -0.06
N ILE A 279 0.92 7.95 0.16
CA ILE A 279 -0.26 8.79 0.37
C ILE A 279 -0.36 9.87 -0.70
N PHE A 280 -1.60 10.17 -1.14
CA PHE A 280 -1.88 11.09 -2.24
C PHE A 280 -2.97 12.10 -1.85
N GLN A 281 -2.85 13.34 -2.35
CA GLN A 281 -3.93 14.33 -2.33
C GLN A 281 -4.60 14.42 -3.70
N LEU A 282 -5.64 13.62 -3.92
CA LEU A 282 -6.25 13.43 -5.24
C LEU A 282 -7.26 14.53 -5.63
N GLY A 283 -7.65 15.40 -4.69
CA GLY A 283 -8.64 16.45 -4.92
C GLY A 283 -9.97 15.89 -5.43
N THR A 284 -10.56 16.56 -6.41
CA THR A 284 -11.86 16.19 -6.99
C THR A 284 -11.77 15.18 -8.14
N ARG A 285 -10.59 14.63 -8.43
CA ARG A 285 -10.34 13.79 -9.62
C ARG A 285 -11.38 12.67 -9.78
N TYR A 286 -11.55 11.84 -8.76
CA TYR A 286 -12.45 10.69 -8.83
C TYR A 286 -13.92 11.09 -8.70
N SER A 287 -14.24 12.07 -7.83
CA SER A 287 -15.60 12.57 -7.68
C SER A 287 -16.12 13.21 -8.97
N GLU A 288 -15.30 13.97 -9.69
CA GLU A 288 -15.68 14.56 -10.98
C GLU A 288 -15.83 13.49 -12.06
N MET A 289 -14.85 12.58 -12.20
CA MET A 289 -14.88 11.55 -13.25
C MET A 289 -16.07 10.61 -13.12
N MET A 290 -16.46 10.26 -11.90
CA MET A 290 -17.51 9.28 -11.63
C MET A 290 -18.84 9.92 -11.21
N ASN A 291 -19.02 11.24 -11.32
CA ASN A 291 -20.21 11.97 -10.86
C ASN A 291 -20.58 11.65 -9.39
N GLY A 292 -19.57 11.68 -8.51
CA GLY A 292 -19.68 11.44 -7.06
C GLY A 292 -19.98 12.67 -6.24
#